data_AF-A0A0A2ALS5-F1
#
_entry.id   AF-A0A0A2ALS5-F1
#
_cell.length_a   1.000
_cell.length_b   1.000
_cell.length_c   1.000
_cell.angle_alpha   90.00
_cell.angle_beta   90.00
_cell.angle_gamma   90.00
#
_symmetry.space_group_name_H-M   'P 1'
#
loop_
_entity.id
_entity.type
_entity.pdbx_description
1 polymer ?
#
loop_
_entity_poly.entity_id
_entity_poly.type
_entity_poly.pdbx_seq_one_letter_code
_entity_poly.pdbx_strand_id
1 'polypeptide(L)'
;MAYSETRIVIGGLAHVPVLIFIANFTKGKFGIKTEETKDTVVKGEPVKIIEVKDTVFKEGKAEAIKEISNKLDSIEQKVDEIYEKVKKKKKDKKKKKNN
;
A
#
# COMPACT_ATOMS: atom_id res chain seq x y z
N MET A 1 -21.98 9.65 -31.07
CA MET A 1 -21.47 9.66 -29.68
C MET A 1 -22.51 9.01 -28.79
N ALA A 2 -22.24 7.79 -28.33
CA ALA A 2 -23.09 7.11 -27.34
C ALA A 2 -22.25 5.99 -26.70
N TYR A 3 -21.28 6.37 -25.85
CA TYR A 3 -20.63 5.41 -24.96
C TYR A 3 -21.54 5.19 -23.75
N SER A 4 -22.65 4.50 -24.06
CA SER A 4 -23.52 3.69 -23.23
C SER A 4 -23.18 3.67 -21.74
N GLU A 5 -24.06 4.32 -20.98
CA GLU A 5 -24.22 4.31 -19.53
C GLU A 5 -24.08 2.91 -18.90
N THR A 6 -24.35 1.86 -19.68
CA THR A 6 -24.26 0.45 -19.29
C THR A 6 -22.86 0.04 -18.81
N ARG A 7 -21.77 0.61 -19.35
CA ARG A 7 -20.41 0.33 -18.86
C ARG A 7 -20.12 0.95 -17.50
N ILE A 8 -20.69 2.12 -17.22
CA ILE A 8 -20.57 2.81 -15.91
C ILE A 8 -21.38 2.06 -14.85
N VAL A 9 -22.56 1.55 -15.22
CA VAL A 9 -23.41 0.74 -14.32
C VAL A 9 -22.75 -0.60 -14.00
N ILE A 10 -22.16 -1.29 -14.99
CA ILE A 10 -21.47 -2.57 -14.77
C ILE A 10 -20.19 -2.38 -13.93
N GLY A 11 -19.43 -1.31 -14.17
CA GLY A 11 -18.26 -0.96 -13.36
C GLY A 11 -18.60 -0.58 -11.92
N GLY A 12 -19.71 0.14 -11.72
CA GLY A 12 -20.21 0.51 -10.39
C GLY A 12 -20.76 -0.67 -9.59
N LEU A 13 -21.47 -1.60 -10.24
CA LEU A 13 -22.07 -2.77 -9.56
C LEU A 13 -21.02 -3.81 -9.13
N ALA A 14 -19.91 -3.94 -9.88
CA ALA A 14 -18.82 -4.86 -9.56
C ALA A 14 -18.16 -4.56 -8.19
N HIS A 15 -18.28 -3.33 -7.69
CA HIS A 15 -17.70 -2.92 -6.41
C HIS A 15 -18.66 -3.01 -5.22
N VAL A 16 -19.95 -3.25 -5.45
CA VAL A 16 -20.96 -3.40 -4.38
C VAL A 16 -20.60 -4.52 -3.39
N PRO A 17 -20.15 -5.72 -3.82
CA PRO A 17 -19.76 -6.79 -2.89
C PRO A 17 -18.54 -6.43 -2.03
N VAL A 18 -17.59 -5.67 -2.59
CA VAL A 18 -16.37 -5.24 -1.89
C VAL A 18 -16.70 -4.19 -0.83
N LEU A 19 -17.58 -3.24 -1.14
CA LEU A 19 -18.06 -2.23 -0.19
C LEU A 19 -18.85 -2.89 0.97
N ILE A 20 -19.72 -3.86 0.66
CA ILE A 20 -20.44 -4.66 1.66
C ILE A 20 -19.45 -5.44 2.54
N PHE A 21 -18.40 -6.03 1.96
CA PHE A 21 -17.38 -6.74 2.71
C PHE A 21 -16.63 -5.81 3.68
N ILE A 22 -16.24 -4.61 3.26
CA ILE A 22 -15.55 -3.62 4.12
C ILE A 22 -16.48 -3.14 5.25
N ALA A 23 -17.75 -2.86 4.94
CA ALA A 23 -18.75 -2.47 5.94
C ALA A 23 -19.02 -3.59 6.95
N ASN A 24 -19.16 -4.84 6.49
CA ASN A 24 -19.36 -6.00 7.37
C ASN A 24 -18.08 -6.38 8.13
N PHE A 25 -16.90 -6.15 7.58
CA PHE A 25 -15.62 -6.37 8.24
C PHE A 25 -15.42 -5.39 9.40
N THR A 26 -15.72 -4.10 9.18
CA THR A 26 -15.68 -3.09 10.25
C THR A 26 -16.80 -3.34 11.27
N LYS A 27 -18.02 -3.68 10.86
CA LYS A 27 -19.10 -4.02 11.80
C LYS A 27 -18.83 -5.30 12.59
N GLY A 28 -18.26 -6.33 11.97
CA GLY A 28 -17.97 -7.63 12.58
C GLY A 28 -16.72 -7.65 13.47
N LYS A 29 -15.67 -6.87 13.16
CA LYS A 29 -14.48 -6.76 14.02
C LYS A 29 -14.63 -5.76 15.16
N PHE A 30 -15.49 -4.75 15.03
CA PHE A 30 -15.64 -3.70 16.04
C PHE A 30 -16.95 -3.75 16.84
N GLY A 31 -17.99 -4.42 16.33
CA GLY A 31 -19.30 -4.50 16.99
C GLY A 31 -19.37 -5.39 18.23
N ILE A 32 -18.50 -6.40 18.35
CA ILE A 32 -18.51 -7.32 19.51
C ILE A 32 -17.86 -6.75 20.78
N LYS A 33 -17.14 -5.62 20.69
CA LYS A 33 -16.47 -5.03 21.87
C LYS A 33 -17.11 -3.74 22.37
N THR A 34 -17.98 -3.10 21.58
CA THR A 34 -18.52 -1.77 21.95
C THR A 34 -19.75 -1.84 22.87
N GLU A 35 -20.40 -2.99 22.97
CA GLU A 35 -21.56 -3.15 23.86
C GLU A 35 -21.15 -3.57 25.29
N GLU A 36 -20.03 -4.28 25.45
CA GLU A 36 -19.56 -4.76 26.77
C GLU A 36 -18.63 -3.79 27.54
N THR A 37 -18.15 -2.71 26.90
CA THR A 37 -17.10 -1.84 27.48
C THR A 37 -17.60 -0.51 28.03
N LYS A 38 -18.91 -0.26 28.07
CA LYS A 38 -19.44 1.02 28.57
C LYS A 38 -19.45 1.16 30.10
N ASP A 39 -19.30 0.07 30.86
CA ASP A 39 -19.57 0.12 32.31
C ASP A 39 -18.38 -0.03 33.27
N THR A 40 -17.14 -0.32 32.84
CA THR A 40 -16.13 -0.76 33.84
C THR A 40 -14.69 -0.23 33.79
N VAL A 41 -14.19 0.52 32.79
CA VAL A 41 -12.72 0.70 32.67
C VAL A 41 -12.24 2.11 32.30
N VAL A 42 -12.76 3.17 32.92
CA VAL A 42 -12.19 4.52 32.72
C VAL A 42 -11.95 5.19 34.05
N LYS A 43 -10.71 5.08 34.56
CA LYS A 43 -10.08 6.15 35.37
C LYS A 43 -8.56 6.04 35.63
N GLY A 44 -7.87 4.93 35.32
CA GLY A 44 -6.44 4.78 35.74
C GLY A 44 -5.38 4.57 34.64
N GLU A 45 -5.62 3.71 33.66
CA GLU A 45 -4.55 3.14 32.81
C GLU A 45 -4.48 3.51 31.32
N PRO A 46 -5.39 4.29 30.70
CA PRO A 46 -5.38 4.46 29.25
C PRO A 46 -4.15 5.23 28.73
N VAL A 47 -3.57 6.13 29.53
CA VAL A 47 -2.47 7.01 29.08
C VAL A 47 -1.18 6.24 28.82
N LYS A 48 -0.80 5.31 29.72
CA LYS A 48 0.42 4.51 29.56
C LYS A 48 0.34 3.53 28.38
N ILE A 49 -0.85 3.02 28.07
CA ILE A 49 -1.04 2.09 26.94
C ILE A 49 -0.97 2.82 25.59
N ILE A 50 -1.42 4.07 25.53
CA ILE A 50 -1.35 4.89 24.30
C ILE A 50 0.10 5.26 23.98
N GLU A 51 0.88 5.71 24.95
CA GLU A 51 2.29 6.04 24.74
C GLU A 51 3.13 4.84 24.28
N VAL A 52 2.95 3.67 24.90
CA VAL A 52 3.68 2.44 24.52
C VAL A 52 3.27 1.93 23.14
N LYS A 53 2.01 2.10 22.73
CA LYS A 53 1.58 1.73 21.37
C LYS A 53 2.13 2.69 20.32
N ASP A 54 2.21 3.98 20.63
CA ASP A 54 2.74 4.98 19.69
C ASP A 54 4.25 4.82 19.48
N THR A 55 5.02 4.42 20.50
CA THR A 55 6.46 4.14 20.34
C THR A 55 6.70 2.89 19.49
N VAL A 56 6.02 1.78 19.77
CA VAL A 56 6.13 0.55 18.96
C VAL A 56 5.66 0.78 17.52
N PHE A 57 4.62 1.60 17.32
CA PHE A 57 4.15 1.94 15.98
C PHE A 57 5.13 2.84 15.21
N LYS A 58 5.85 3.74 15.89
CA LYS A 58 6.92 4.54 15.28
C LYS A 58 8.13 3.69 14.92
N GLU A 59 8.51 2.74 15.78
CA GLU A 59 9.62 1.81 15.52
C GLU A 59 9.31 0.87 14.35
N GLY A 60 8.13 0.24 14.33
CA GLY A 60 7.73 -0.66 13.23
C GLY A 60 7.59 0.06 11.88
N LYS A 61 7.20 1.34 11.88
CA LYS A 61 7.21 2.18 10.68
C LYS A 61 8.62 2.49 10.18
N ALA A 62 9.55 2.78 11.08
CA ALA A 62 10.93 3.07 10.72
C ALA A 62 11.62 1.84 10.08
N GLU A 63 11.38 0.65 10.63
CA GLU A 63 11.88 -0.61 10.07
C GLU A 63 11.30 -0.89 8.69
N ALA A 64 9.98 -0.71 8.51
CA ALA A 64 9.33 -0.89 7.22
C ALA A 64 9.85 0.11 6.17
N ILE A 65 10.08 1.36 6.53
CA ILE A 65 10.63 2.38 5.63
C ILE A 65 12.07 2.01 5.22
N LYS A 66 12.89 1.53 6.17
CA LYS A 66 14.26 1.08 5.88
C LYS A 66 14.28 -0.12 4.95
N GLU A 67 13.37 -1.08 5.13
CA GLU A 67 13.25 -2.25 4.25
C GLU A 67 12.81 -1.86 2.83
N ILE A 68 11.85 -0.92 2.71
CA ILE A 68 11.39 -0.40 1.41
C ILE A 68 12.51 0.35 0.70
N SER A 69 13.28 1.19 1.41
CA SER A 69 14.40 1.94 0.84
C SER A 69 15.46 1.01 0.23
N ASN A 70 15.85 -0.05 0.94
CA ASN A 70 16.82 -1.02 0.43
C ASN A 70 16.32 -1.72 -0.85
N LYS A 71 15.02 -2.03 -0.92
CA LYS A 71 14.43 -2.63 -2.13
C LYS A 71 14.43 -1.64 -3.30
N LEU A 72 14.14 -0.36 -3.05
CA LEU A 72 14.16 0.68 -4.08
C LEU A 72 15.57 0.91 -4.64
N ASP A 73 16.59 1.02 -3.78
CA ASP A 73 17.99 1.18 -4.20
C ASP A 73 18.45 0.03 -5.12
N SER A 74 18.03 -1.20 -4.79
CA SER A 74 18.36 -2.38 -5.59
C SER A 74 17.73 -2.35 -7.00
N ILE A 75 16.57 -1.71 -7.13
CA ILE A 75 15.86 -1.56 -8.41
C ILE A 75 16.52 -0.46 -9.21
N GLU A 76 16.88 0.65 -8.58
CA GLU A 76 17.53 1.79 -9.23
C GLU A 76 18.88 1.39 -9.84
N GLN A 77 19.71 0.66 -9.09
CA GLN A 77 20.98 0.12 -9.61
C GLN A 77 20.78 -0.80 -10.82
N LYS A 78 19.74 -1.65 -10.80
CA LYS A 78 19.44 -2.55 -11.92
C LYS A 78 18.98 -1.78 -13.15
N VAL A 79 18.20 -0.71 -12.97
CA VAL A 79 17.72 0.14 -14.07
C VAL A 79 18.88 0.87 -14.73
N ASP A 80 19.79 1.44 -13.94
CA ASP A 80 20.99 2.12 -14.46
C ASP A 80 21.91 1.18 -15.23
N GLU A 81 22.12 -0.04 -14.71
CA GLU A 81 22.93 -1.04 -15.40
C GLU A 81 22.31 -1.46 -16.74
N ILE A 82 20.98 -1.62 -16.80
CA ILE A 82 20.25 -1.91 -18.04
C ILE A 82 20.38 -0.73 -19.01
N TYR A 83 20.25 0.51 -18.53
CA TYR A 83 20.35 1.70 -19.35
C TYR A 83 21.73 1.82 -20.03
N GLU A 84 22.81 1.64 -19.27
CA GLU A 84 24.17 1.67 -19.82
C GLU A 84 24.43 0.51 -20.79
N LYS A 85 23.90 -0.70 -20.53
CA LYS A 85 23.96 -1.82 -21.49
C LYS A 85 23.24 -1.50 -22.80
N VAL A 86 22.07 -0.89 -22.74
CA VAL A 86 21.30 -0.48 -23.93
C VAL A 86 22.02 0.62 -24.71
N LYS A 87 22.60 1.60 -24.02
CA LYS A 87 23.36 2.70 -24.61
C LYS A 87 24.60 2.20 -25.34
N LYS A 88 25.35 1.25 -24.75
CA LYS A 88 26.49 0.59 -25.40
C LYS A 88 26.04 -0.19 -26.66
N LYS A 89 25.01 -1.03 -26.54
CA LYS A 89 24.44 -1.77 -27.70
C LYS A 89 24.01 -0.85 -28.85
N LYS A 90 23.40 0.30 -28.56
CA LYS A 90 23.04 1.29 -29.59
C LYS A 90 24.26 1.89 -30.29
N LYS A 91 25.33 2.21 -29.55
CA LYS A 91 26.59 2.72 -30.13
C LYS A 91 27.25 1.69 -31.05
N ASP A 92 27.31 0.42 -30.62
CA ASP A 92 27.92 -0.66 -31.42
C ASP A 92 27.12 -0.94 -32.70
N LYS A 93 25.79 -0.94 -32.61
CA LYS A 93 24.90 -1.09 -33.78
C LYS A 93 25.05 0.06 -34.78
N LYS A 94 25.29 1.29 -34.31
CA LYS A 94 25.53 2.45 -35.18
C LYS A 94 26.88 2.35 -35.90
N LYS A 95 27.94 1.90 -35.22
CA LYS A 95 29.25 1.67 -35.85
C LYS A 95 29.20 0.59 -36.93
N LYS A 96 28.50 -0.53 -36.68
CA LYS A 96 28.33 -1.63 -37.65
C LYS A 96 27.52 -1.26 -38.90
N LYS A 97 26.75 -0.17 -38.88
CA LYS A 97 25.90 0.27 -39.99
C LYS A 97 26.59 1.28 -40.91
N ASN A 98 27.74 1.81 -40.47
CA ASN A 98 28.53 2.82 -41.18
C ASN A 98 29.80 2.23 -41.82
N ASN A 99 30.09 0.94 -41.59
CA ASN A 99 31.06 0.12 -42.32
C ASN A 99 30.29 -0.82 -43.25
#